data_AF-A0A4Q5LVV9-F1
#
_entry.id   AF-A0A4Q5LVV9-F1
#
_cell.length_a   1.000
_cell.length_b   1.000
_cell.length_c   1.000
_cell.angle_alpha   90.00
_cell.angle_beta   90.00
_cell.angle_gamma   90.00
#
_symmetry.space_group_name_H-M   'P 1'
#
loop_
_entity.id
_entity.type
_entity.pdbx_description
1 polymer ?
#
loop_
_entity_poly.entity_id
_entity_poly.type
_entity_poly.pdbx_seq_one_letter_code
_entity_poly.pdbx_strand_id
1 'polypeptide(L)'
;MKQLHSISEIIRVFPTGDKPVLVICNDLNEWVCKYRDAQKLANELVASEFAKIWGIKMPQTALVKISQSHIPVGKFPNLNYQLFQKECFGTIYLADSKEIDKATLPMFKEKGFANRIKDREDFLKIALFDIWLANEDRNHNNFNLLIHSNAFYAIDHTHIFNTNSWENGMSQLTEEDSIIKTNLAEILFKKSGNLRAAVDILSDKFYLYCQECENRIDEIGNLLPESWLINREEYKRKMRSTIFSNDWKRNCEDNFKTLINIFLEK
;
A
#
# COMPACT_ATOMS: atom_id res chain seq x y z
N MET A 1 -7.64 2.99 14.64
CA MET A 1 -8.36 2.85 13.35
C MET A 1 -9.86 3.04 13.57
N LYS A 2 -10.60 3.64 12.62
CA LYS A 2 -12.07 3.82 12.72
C LYS A 2 -12.80 2.47 12.58
N GLN A 3 -13.92 2.33 13.26
CA GLN A 3 -14.86 1.22 13.12
C GLN A 3 -16.14 1.74 12.47
N LEU A 4 -16.56 1.15 11.36
CA LEU A 4 -17.71 1.58 10.57
C LEU A 4 -18.63 0.40 10.28
N HIS A 5 -19.88 0.71 9.94
CA HIS A 5 -20.83 -0.28 9.44
C HIS A 5 -21.55 0.24 8.20
N SER A 6 -21.91 -0.68 7.30
CA SER A 6 -22.65 -0.31 6.09
C SER A 6 -24.06 0.15 6.42
N ILE A 7 -24.54 1.16 5.71
CA ILE A 7 -25.92 1.67 5.77
C ILE A 7 -26.68 1.54 4.44
N SER A 8 -26.02 1.02 3.41
CA SER A 8 -26.59 0.75 2.09
C SER A 8 -26.19 -0.63 1.59
N GLU A 9 -26.90 -1.12 0.59
CA GLU A 9 -26.44 -2.25 -0.22
C GLU A 9 -25.08 -2.00 -0.87
N ILE A 10 -24.39 -3.08 -1.23
CA ILE A 10 -23.19 -3.02 -2.07
C ILE A 10 -23.53 -2.34 -3.41
N ILE A 11 -22.85 -1.23 -3.66
CA ILE A 11 -23.01 -0.42 -4.87
C ILE A 11 -22.38 -1.13 -6.06
N ARG A 12 -21.13 -1.56 -5.89
CA ARG A 12 -20.27 -2.08 -6.95
C ARG A 12 -19.33 -3.16 -6.42
N VAL A 13 -18.97 -4.11 -7.28
CA VAL A 13 -17.83 -5.02 -7.09
C VAL A 13 -16.77 -4.64 -8.12
N PHE A 14 -15.53 -4.38 -7.68
CA PHE A 14 -14.43 -4.07 -8.59
C PHE A 14 -13.92 -5.35 -9.25
N PRO A 15 -13.64 -5.35 -10.57
CA PRO A 15 -13.25 -6.55 -11.31
C PRO A 15 -11.74 -6.87 -11.17
N THR A 16 -11.22 -6.89 -9.94
CA THR A 16 -9.82 -7.25 -9.63
C THR A 16 -9.73 -8.64 -9.02
N GLY A 17 -8.52 -9.17 -8.78
CA GLY A 17 -8.32 -10.50 -8.19
C GLY A 17 -9.05 -10.69 -6.85
N ASP A 18 -8.93 -9.70 -5.95
CA ASP A 18 -9.56 -9.73 -4.63
C ASP A 18 -11.04 -9.28 -4.62
N LYS A 19 -11.55 -8.79 -5.77
CA LYS A 19 -12.93 -8.33 -5.99
C LYS A 19 -13.51 -7.47 -4.85
N PRO A 20 -12.85 -6.37 -4.44
CA PRO A 20 -13.35 -5.54 -3.35
C PRO A 20 -14.72 -4.93 -3.69
N VAL A 21 -15.46 -4.52 -2.67
CA VAL A 21 -16.82 -3.98 -2.81
C VAL A 21 -16.89 -2.51 -2.41
N LEU A 22 -17.71 -1.73 -3.09
CA LEU A 22 -18.01 -0.34 -2.74
C LEU A 22 -19.32 -0.29 -1.94
N VAL A 23 -19.31 0.37 -0.79
CA VAL A 23 -20.47 0.50 0.10
C VAL A 23 -20.50 1.86 0.80
N ILE A 24 -21.68 2.37 1.13
CA ILE A 24 -21.83 3.57 1.97
C ILE A 24 -21.86 3.15 3.43
N CYS A 25 -21.07 3.83 4.25
CA CYS A 25 -20.98 3.59 5.69
C CYS A 25 -21.76 4.64 6.50
N ASN A 26 -21.89 4.40 7.81
CA ASN A 26 -22.57 5.27 8.76
C ASN A 26 -21.96 6.67 8.93
N ASP A 27 -20.78 6.92 8.35
CA ASP A 27 -20.17 8.24 8.23
C ASP A 27 -20.55 8.98 6.93
N LEU A 28 -21.50 8.43 6.18
CA LEU A 28 -22.00 8.93 4.89
C LEU A 28 -20.96 8.94 3.76
N ASN A 29 -19.78 8.37 3.97
CA ASN A 29 -18.77 8.22 2.93
C ASN A 29 -18.89 6.85 2.24
N GLU A 30 -18.34 6.79 1.02
CA GLU A 30 -18.18 5.55 0.27
C GLU A 30 -16.83 4.89 0.62
N TRP A 31 -16.85 3.57 0.82
CA TRP A 31 -15.69 2.79 1.23
C TRP A 31 -15.48 1.59 0.31
N VAL A 32 -14.25 1.39 -0.15
CA VAL A 32 -13.79 0.20 -0.88
C VAL A 32 -13.33 -0.83 0.15
N CYS A 33 -14.03 -1.95 0.23
CA CYS A 33 -13.83 -2.96 1.27
C CYS A 33 -13.26 -4.26 0.68
N LYS A 34 -12.09 -4.67 1.20
CA LYS A 34 -11.50 -6.00 1.00
C LYS A 34 -11.96 -6.92 2.13
N TYR A 35 -12.32 -8.16 1.81
CA TYR A 35 -13.02 -9.05 2.74
C TYR A 35 -12.61 -10.53 2.66
N ARG A 36 -11.72 -10.89 1.73
CA ARG A 36 -11.42 -12.30 1.41
C ARG A 36 -10.43 -12.93 2.39
N ASP A 37 -9.15 -12.72 2.15
CA ASP A 37 -8.06 -13.43 2.82
C ASP A 37 -7.59 -12.65 4.07
N ALA A 38 -7.72 -13.26 5.25
CA ALA A 38 -7.41 -12.60 6.51
C ALA A 38 -5.94 -12.17 6.64
N GLN A 39 -5.01 -12.93 6.06
CA GLN A 39 -3.58 -12.62 6.08
C GLN A 39 -3.30 -11.40 5.18
N LYS A 40 -3.92 -11.34 4.00
CA LYS A 40 -3.85 -10.15 3.14
C LYS A 40 -4.48 -8.91 3.79
N LEU A 41 -5.58 -9.06 4.53
CA LEU A 41 -6.19 -7.95 5.27
C LEU A 41 -5.28 -7.45 6.40
N ALA A 42 -4.59 -8.36 7.10
CA ALA A 42 -3.59 -8.01 8.11
C ALA A 42 -2.44 -7.23 7.49
N ASN A 43 -1.95 -7.67 6.33
CA ASN A 43 -0.90 -6.99 5.56
C ASN A 43 -1.32 -5.55 5.20
N GLU A 44 -2.53 -5.38 4.65
CA GLU A 44 -3.08 -4.06 4.30
C GLU A 44 -3.17 -3.13 5.52
N LEU A 45 -3.65 -3.66 6.65
CA LEU A 45 -3.77 -2.90 7.89
C LEU A 45 -2.40 -2.43 8.39
N VAL A 46 -1.45 -3.35 8.52
CA VAL A 46 -0.13 -3.04 9.07
C VAL A 46 0.64 -2.09 8.15
N ALA A 47 0.67 -2.36 6.83
CA ALA A 47 1.31 -1.46 5.87
C ALA A 47 0.67 -0.07 5.89
N SER A 48 -0.65 0.02 6.02
CA SER A 48 -1.33 1.32 6.12
C SER A 48 -0.95 2.11 7.36
N GLU A 49 -0.81 1.45 8.51
CA GLU A 49 -0.37 2.14 9.74
C GLU A 49 1.11 2.54 9.68
N PHE A 50 1.97 1.72 9.08
CA PHE A 50 3.38 2.11 8.83
C PHE A 50 3.50 3.26 7.83
N ALA A 51 2.77 3.23 6.74
CA ALA A 51 2.76 4.30 5.75
C ALA A 51 2.33 5.64 6.35
N LYS A 52 1.38 5.65 7.31
CA LYS A 52 1.03 6.85 8.08
C LYS A 52 2.22 7.40 8.87
N ILE A 53 3.03 6.53 9.49
CA ILE A 53 4.25 6.92 10.21
C ILE A 53 5.27 7.55 9.25
N TRP A 54 5.42 6.97 8.06
CA TRP A 54 6.30 7.48 7.01
C TRP A 54 5.78 8.77 6.35
N GLY A 55 4.52 9.15 6.61
CA GLY A 55 3.86 10.25 5.92
C GLY A 55 3.62 9.96 4.44
N ILE A 56 3.48 8.69 4.06
CA ILE A 56 3.05 8.28 2.72
C ILE A 56 1.54 8.49 2.62
N LYS A 57 1.12 9.20 1.58
CA LYS A 57 -0.30 9.45 1.33
C LYS A 57 -0.99 8.16 0.94
N MET A 58 -2.11 7.90 1.60
CA MET A 58 -2.97 6.75 1.38
C MET A 58 -4.42 7.17 1.59
N PRO A 59 -5.39 6.49 0.96
CA PRO A 59 -6.78 6.65 1.34
C PRO A 59 -6.96 6.36 2.84
N GLN A 60 -7.87 7.08 3.51
CA GLN A 60 -8.17 6.82 4.92
C GLN A 60 -8.63 5.37 5.10
N THR A 61 -8.22 4.76 6.21
CA THR A 61 -8.50 3.34 6.49
C THR A 61 -9.47 3.15 7.64
N ALA A 62 -10.29 2.11 7.56
CA ALA A 62 -11.25 1.72 8.57
C ALA A 62 -11.46 0.20 8.58
N LEU A 63 -11.95 -0.32 9.69
CA LEU A 63 -12.55 -1.65 9.76
C LEU A 63 -14.05 -1.49 9.53
N VAL A 64 -14.57 -2.20 8.53
CA VAL A 64 -15.95 -2.03 8.05
C VAL A 64 -16.73 -3.33 8.24
N LYS A 65 -17.82 -3.28 9.00
CA LYS A 65 -18.77 -4.39 9.11
C LYS A 65 -19.90 -4.21 8.11
N ILE A 66 -19.96 -5.08 7.11
CA ILE A 66 -21.02 -5.04 6.09
C ILE A 66 -22.20 -5.89 6.59
N SER A 67 -23.37 -5.27 6.78
CA SER A 67 -24.58 -6.00 7.17
C SER A 67 -24.94 -7.05 6.12
N GLN A 68 -25.39 -8.22 6.55
CA GLN A 68 -25.86 -9.28 5.65
C GLN A 68 -27.05 -8.83 4.80
N SER A 69 -27.92 -7.97 5.35
CA SER A 69 -29.05 -7.37 4.61
C SER A 69 -28.61 -6.45 3.47
N HIS A 70 -27.35 -6.00 3.48
CA HIS A 70 -26.78 -5.10 2.48
C HIS A 70 -26.03 -5.86 1.37
N ILE A 71 -26.08 -7.19 1.38
CA ILE A 71 -25.48 -8.04 0.34
C ILE A 71 -26.60 -8.46 -0.62
N PRO A 72 -26.73 -7.82 -1.80
CA PRO A 72 -27.87 -8.07 -2.67
C PRO A 72 -27.78 -9.45 -3.31
N VAL A 73 -28.65 -10.36 -2.87
CA VAL A 73 -28.75 -11.72 -3.40
C VAL A 73 -29.14 -11.67 -4.87
N GLY A 74 -28.38 -12.35 -5.74
CA GLY A 74 -28.64 -12.42 -7.18
C GLY A 74 -28.03 -11.31 -8.03
N LYS A 75 -27.75 -10.12 -7.47
CA LYS A 75 -27.08 -9.02 -8.20
C LYS A 75 -25.61 -9.33 -8.49
N PHE A 76 -24.94 -9.99 -7.55
CA PHE A 76 -23.54 -10.38 -7.67
C PHE A 76 -23.38 -11.89 -7.36
N PRO A 77 -23.63 -12.78 -8.33
CA PRO A 77 -23.77 -14.22 -8.09
C PRO A 77 -22.50 -14.90 -7.53
N ASN A 78 -21.35 -14.27 -7.69
CA ASN A 78 -20.05 -14.81 -7.23
C ASN A 78 -19.61 -14.26 -5.86
N LEU A 79 -20.46 -13.52 -5.14
CA LEU A 79 -20.17 -13.07 -3.77
C LEU A 79 -20.50 -14.18 -2.77
N ASN A 80 -19.49 -14.65 -2.04
CA ASN A 80 -19.71 -15.51 -0.89
C ASN A 80 -20.02 -14.65 0.35
N TYR A 81 -21.27 -14.69 0.78
CA TYR A 81 -21.81 -13.95 1.92
C TYR A 81 -21.13 -14.31 3.26
N GLN A 82 -20.61 -15.54 3.41
CA GLN A 82 -19.92 -15.95 4.65
C GLN A 82 -18.64 -15.16 4.88
N LEU A 83 -18.00 -14.66 3.82
CA LEU A 83 -16.78 -13.86 3.94
C LEU A 83 -17.01 -12.48 4.58
N PHE A 84 -18.27 -12.03 4.68
CA PHE A 84 -18.67 -10.77 5.32
C PHE A 84 -19.10 -10.94 6.79
N GLN A 85 -18.97 -12.15 7.36
CA GLN A 85 -19.23 -12.38 8.79
C GLN A 85 -18.10 -11.87 9.71
N LYS A 86 -17.06 -11.29 9.13
CA LYS A 86 -15.92 -10.65 9.79
C LYS A 86 -15.78 -9.20 9.33
N GLU A 87 -15.00 -8.41 10.05
CA GLU A 87 -14.64 -7.06 9.62
C GLU A 87 -13.89 -7.10 8.29
N CYS A 88 -14.27 -6.21 7.38
CA CYS A 88 -13.55 -5.94 6.15
C CYS A 88 -12.47 -4.88 6.42
N PHE A 89 -11.38 -4.92 5.64
CA PHE A 89 -10.46 -3.78 5.57
C PHE A 89 -11.00 -2.78 4.54
N GLY A 90 -11.34 -1.58 5.00
CA GLY A 90 -11.92 -0.52 4.19
C GLY A 90 -10.94 0.62 3.93
N THR A 91 -10.91 1.10 2.69
CA THR A 91 -10.28 2.37 2.31
C THR A 91 -11.34 3.33 1.80
N ILE A 92 -11.26 4.62 2.16
CA ILE A 92 -12.22 5.61 1.65
C ILE A 92 -12.10 5.72 0.13
N TYR A 93 -13.24 5.76 -0.56
CA TYR A 93 -13.26 5.89 -2.01
C TYR A 93 -12.93 7.32 -2.43
N LEU A 94 -11.90 7.48 -3.26
CA LEU A 94 -11.48 8.77 -3.80
C LEU A 94 -12.08 8.95 -5.20
N ALA A 95 -13.29 9.50 -5.29
CA ALA A 95 -14.06 9.58 -6.54
C ALA A 95 -13.31 10.28 -7.69
N ASP A 96 -12.56 11.35 -7.39
CA ASP A 96 -11.79 12.11 -8.38
C ASP A 96 -10.34 11.63 -8.56
N SER A 97 -10.02 10.44 -8.05
CA SER A 97 -8.70 9.83 -8.26
C SER A 97 -8.63 9.10 -9.60
N LYS A 98 -7.43 9.01 -10.16
CA LYS A 98 -7.14 8.16 -11.32
C LYS A 98 -6.09 7.14 -10.95
N GLU A 99 -6.33 5.89 -11.29
CA GLU A 99 -5.31 4.85 -11.17
C GLU A 99 -4.18 5.11 -12.18
N ILE A 100 -2.95 4.89 -11.73
CA ILE A 100 -1.78 4.98 -12.58
C ILE A 100 -1.62 3.64 -13.28
N ASP A 101 -1.74 3.65 -14.61
CA ASP A 101 -1.59 2.47 -15.45
C ASP A 101 -0.98 2.87 -16.79
N LYS A 102 -0.90 1.91 -17.72
CA LYS A 102 -0.36 2.17 -19.07
C LYS A 102 -1.20 3.19 -19.87
N ALA A 103 -2.50 3.32 -19.58
CA ALA A 103 -3.40 4.25 -20.26
C ALA A 103 -3.31 5.67 -19.69
N THR A 104 -3.04 5.83 -18.40
CA THR A 104 -2.88 7.14 -17.77
C THR A 104 -1.44 7.66 -17.83
N LEU A 105 -0.43 6.79 -17.97
CA LEU A 105 0.98 7.18 -18.06
C LEU A 105 1.31 8.29 -19.09
N PRO A 106 0.71 8.33 -20.30
CA PRO A 106 0.94 9.41 -21.26
C PRO A 106 0.66 10.81 -20.69
N MET A 107 -0.26 10.95 -19.73
CA MET A 107 -0.57 12.24 -19.09
C MET A 107 0.64 12.85 -18.38
N PHE A 108 1.56 12.02 -17.88
CA PHE A 108 2.77 12.50 -17.19
C PHE A 108 3.81 13.07 -18.15
N LYS A 109 3.73 12.72 -19.43
CA LYS A 109 4.59 13.28 -20.50
C LYS A 109 4.06 14.60 -21.04
N GLU A 110 2.82 14.97 -20.75
CA GLU A 110 2.26 16.26 -21.15
C GLU A 110 3.06 17.41 -20.54
N LYS A 111 3.29 18.45 -21.34
CA LYS A 111 4.14 19.57 -20.96
C LYS A 111 3.64 20.20 -19.66
N GLY A 112 4.49 20.12 -18.62
CA GLY A 112 4.22 20.71 -17.32
C GLY A 112 3.32 19.87 -16.39
N PHE A 113 2.77 18.73 -16.80
CA PHE A 113 1.98 17.88 -15.89
C PHE A 113 2.83 17.36 -14.73
N ALA A 114 3.96 16.72 -15.04
CA ALA A 114 4.89 16.25 -14.01
C ALA A 114 5.32 17.41 -13.08
N ASN A 115 5.45 18.65 -13.57
CA ASN A 115 5.82 19.84 -12.78
C ASN A 115 4.74 20.27 -11.78
N ARG A 116 3.50 19.85 -11.97
CA ARG A 116 2.40 20.10 -11.02
C ARG A 116 2.29 19.06 -9.92
N ILE A 117 3.02 17.94 -10.02
CA ILE A 117 3.07 16.93 -8.95
C ILE A 117 3.74 17.56 -7.74
N LYS A 118 2.98 17.70 -6.65
CA LYS A 118 3.38 18.50 -5.48
C LYS A 118 4.62 17.92 -4.78
N ASP A 119 4.68 16.60 -4.68
CA ASP A 119 5.69 15.89 -3.90
C ASP A 119 6.25 14.73 -4.72
N ARG A 120 7.06 15.02 -5.74
CA ARG A 120 7.66 13.94 -6.55
C ARG A 120 8.52 12.99 -5.73
N GLU A 121 9.17 13.50 -4.70
CA GLU A 121 9.97 12.72 -3.75
C GLU A 121 9.13 11.70 -2.97
N ASP A 122 7.80 11.89 -2.85
CA ASP A 122 6.92 10.87 -2.27
C ASP A 122 6.95 9.58 -3.11
N PHE A 123 7.23 9.66 -4.42
CA PHE A 123 7.43 8.47 -5.25
C PHE A 123 8.65 7.65 -4.79
N LEU A 124 9.77 8.32 -4.50
CA LEU A 124 10.98 7.66 -3.99
C LEU A 124 10.75 7.09 -2.59
N LYS A 125 10.01 7.81 -1.75
CA LYS A 125 9.61 7.35 -0.42
C LYS A 125 8.76 6.08 -0.48
N ILE A 126 7.79 6.04 -1.41
CA ILE A 126 6.97 4.84 -1.66
C ILE A 126 7.86 3.69 -2.15
N ALA A 127 8.79 3.95 -3.07
CA ALA A 127 9.70 2.91 -3.57
C ALA A 127 10.56 2.31 -2.44
N LEU A 128 11.14 3.14 -1.57
CA LEU A 128 11.92 2.68 -0.42
C LEU A 128 11.03 1.92 0.58
N PHE A 129 9.79 2.35 0.77
CA PHE A 129 8.82 1.66 1.62
C PHE A 129 8.50 0.25 1.10
N ASP A 130 8.31 0.10 -0.22
CA ASP A 130 8.09 -1.20 -0.84
C ASP A 130 9.30 -2.11 -0.73
N ILE A 131 10.52 -1.57 -0.93
CA ILE A 131 11.77 -2.32 -0.72
C ILE A 131 11.88 -2.79 0.73
N TRP A 132 11.54 -1.93 1.69
CA TRP A 132 11.58 -2.26 3.11
C TRP A 132 10.58 -3.34 3.50
N LEU A 133 9.35 -3.27 3.00
CA LEU A 133 8.33 -4.28 3.26
C LEU A 133 8.42 -5.48 2.33
N ALA A 134 9.33 -5.49 1.35
CA ALA A 134 9.38 -6.46 0.27
C ALA A 134 8.00 -6.65 -0.42
N ASN A 135 7.39 -5.54 -0.83
CA ASN A 135 6.13 -5.52 -1.58
C ASN A 135 6.38 -5.77 -3.07
N GLU A 136 6.10 -6.98 -3.54
CA GLU A 136 6.40 -7.39 -4.92
C GLU A 136 5.30 -7.04 -5.94
N ASP A 137 4.11 -6.65 -5.47
CA ASP A 137 2.99 -6.31 -6.36
C ASP A 137 3.02 -4.86 -6.85
N ARG A 138 3.91 -4.01 -6.31
CA ARG A 138 4.12 -2.66 -6.83
C ARG A 138 5.32 -2.58 -7.75
N ASN A 139 5.07 -2.72 -9.05
CA ASN A 139 6.11 -2.88 -10.07
C ASN A 139 5.72 -2.25 -11.43
N HIS A 140 6.46 -2.57 -12.48
CA HIS A 140 6.27 -2.00 -13.83
C HIS A 140 5.01 -2.46 -14.56
N ASN A 141 4.40 -3.58 -14.14
CA ASN A 141 3.13 -4.06 -14.66
C ASN A 141 1.95 -3.61 -13.80
N ASN A 142 2.17 -3.43 -12.50
CA ASN A 142 1.14 -3.02 -11.56
C ASN A 142 1.65 -1.87 -10.68
N PHE A 143 1.22 -0.64 -10.97
CA PHE A 143 1.67 0.51 -10.20
C PHE A 143 1.05 0.57 -8.81
N ASN A 144 -0.16 0.05 -8.59
CA ASN A 144 -0.91 0.19 -7.33
C ASN A 144 -0.79 1.61 -6.71
N LEU A 145 -0.90 2.63 -7.57
CA LEU A 145 -0.85 4.04 -7.22
C LEU A 145 -2.06 4.76 -7.79
N LEU A 146 -2.61 5.67 -7.01
CA LEU A 146 -3.58 6.64 -7.50
C LEU A 146 -2.91 8.02 -7.61
N ILE A 147 -3.35 8.82 -8.59
CA ILE A 147 -3.14 10.25 -8.60
C ILE A 147 -4.43 10.96 -8.16
N HIS A 148 -4.34 11.73 -7.08
CA HIS A 148 -5.45 12.53 -6.58
C HIS A 148 -4.93 13.89 -6.12
N SER A 149 -5.54 14.98 -6.60
CA SER A 149 -5.11 16.35 -6.31
C SER A 149 -3.60 16.63 -6.59
N ASN A 150 -3.08 16.04 -7.66
CA ASN A 150 -1.66 16.07 -8.07
C ASN A 150 -0.67 15.48 -7.04
N ALA A 151 -1.12 14.55 -6.21
CA ALA A 151 -0.28 13.79 -5.30
C ALA A 151 -0.48 12.28 -5.50
N PHE A 152 0.59 11.52 -5.30
CA PHE A 152 0.54 10.07 -5.32
C PHE A 152 -0.12 9.54 -4.05
N TYR A 153 -0.96 8.53 -4.20
CA TYR A 153 -1.57 7.78 -3.11
C TYR A 153 -1.23 6.31 -3.30
N ALA A 154 -0.56 5.72 -2.33
CA ALA A 154 -0.26 4.29 -2.32
C ALA A 154 -1.50 3.49 -1.95
N ILE A 155 -1.79 2.44 -2.73
CA ILE A 155 -2.86 1.49 -2.48
C ILE A 155 -2.32 0.06 -2.62
N ASP A 156 -3.14 -0.90 -2.23
CA ASP A 156 -2.90 -2.35 -2.36
C ASP A 156 -1.54 -2.83 -1.83
N HIS A 157 -1.49 -3.12 -0.53
CA HIS A 157 -0.29 -3.62 0.16
C HIS A 157 -0.41 -5.10 0.53
N THR A 158 -1.23 -5.87 -0.20
CA THR A 158 -1.52 -7.27 0.17
C THR A 158 -0.31 -8.19 0.03
N HIS A 159 0.65 -7.85 -0.84
CA HIS A 159 1.80 -8.66 -1.25
C HIS A 159 3.12 -8.25 -0.58
N ILE A 160 3.05 -7.59 0.58
CA ILE A 160 4.21 -7.36 1.44
C ILE A 160 4.78 -8.68 2.00
N PHE A 161 6.02 -8.61 2.45
CA PHE A 161 6.80 -9.72 3.00
C PHE A 161 7.01 -10.85 1.99
N ASN A 162 7.22 -10.50 0.71
CA ASN A 162 7.26 -11.44 -0.42
C ASN A 162 6.03 -12.37 -0.40
N THR A 163 4.83 -11.80 -0.33
CA THR A 163 3.56 -12.54 -0.20
C THR A 163 3.55 -13.48 1.02
N ASN A 164 3.96 -12.98 2.19
CA ASN A 164 4.03 -13.73 3.45
C ASN A 164 5.02 -14.91 3.44
N SER A 165 6.14 -14.81 2.73
CA SER A 165 7.18 -15.87 2.65
C SER A 165 8.04 -15.98 3.92
N TRP A 166 7.45 -15.77 5.10
CA TRP A 166 8.13 -15.78 6.39
C TRP A 166 8.96 -17.04 6.64
N GLU A 167 8.43 -18.21 6.27
CA GLU A 167 9.08 -19.52 6.51
C GLU A 167 10.22 -19.81 5.53
N ASN A 168 10.14 -19.27 4.32
CA ASN A 168 11.15 -19.46 3.27
C ASN A 168 12.28 -18.41 3.34
N GLY A 169 12.13 -17.43 4.24
CA GLY A 169 12.98 -16.25 4.30
C GLY A 169 12.51 -15.15 3.34
N MET A 170 12.66 -13.91 3.77
CA MET A 170 12.40 -12.75 2.92
C MET A 170 13.59 -12.47 2.00
N SER A 171 13.29 -12.02 0.79
CA SER A 171 14.28 -11.59 -0.21
C SER A 171 14.07 -10.12 -0.57
N GLN A 172 15.17 -9.45 -0.91
CA GLN A 172 15.13 -8.09 -1.44
C GLN A 172 14.39 -8.05 -2.78
N LEU A 173 13.69 -6.95 -3.04
CA LEU A 173 13.05 -6.72 -4.34
C LEU A 173 14.10 -6.63 -5.44
N THR A 174 13.81 -7.25 -6.58
CA THR A 174 14.63 -7.11 -7.79
C THR A 174 14.24 -5.84 -8.56
N GLU A 175 14.97 -5.57 -9.65
CA GLU A 175 14.62 -4.48 -10.56
C GLU A 175 13.25 -4.66 -11.23
N GLU A 176 12.81 -5.91 -11.43
CA GLU A 176 11.51 -6.20 -12.03
C GLU A 176 10.35 -5.97 -11.05
N ASP A 177 10.62 -6.11 -9.76
CA ASP A 177 9.66 -5.99 -8.67
C ASP A 177 9.58 -4.57 -8.09
N SER A 178 10.36 -3.63 -8.62
CA SER A 178 10.48 -2.28 -8.08
C SER A 178 9.87 -1.22 -9.01
N ILE A 179 9.13 -0.28 -8.42
CA ILE A 179 8.64 0.90 -9.16
C ILE A 179 9.74 1.82 -9.68
N ILE A 180 10.98 1.66 -9.22
CA ILE A 180 12.13 2.49 -9.65
C ILE A 180 12.46 2.26 -11.13
N LYS A 181 12.30 1.02 -11.65
CA LYS A 181 12.56 0.70 -13.06
C LYS A 181 11.43 1.16 -14.01
N THR A 182 10.40 1.84 -13.50
CA THR A 182 9.25 2.20 -14.33
C THR A 182 9.50 3.41 -15.22
N ASN A 183 8.80 3.45 -16.36
CA ASN A 183 8.73 4.63 -17.22
C ASN A 183 8.23 5.87 -16.44
N LEU A 184 7.39 5.69 -15.41
CA LEU A 184 6.93 6.78 -14.57
C LEU A 184 8.10 7.38 -13.78
N ALA A 185 8.92 6.55 -13.13
CA ALA A 185 10.10 7.00 -12.41
C ALA A 185 11.06 7.76 -13.35
N GLU A 186 11.32 7.24 -14.55
CA GLU A 186 12.12 7.95 -15.55
C GLU A 186 11.51 9.33 -15.88
N ILE A 187 10.20 9.41 -16.18
CA ILE A 187 9.53 10.69 -16.48
C ILE A 187 9.67 11.69 -15.33
N LEU A 188 9.56 11.24 -14.08
CA LEU A 188 9.61 12.10 -12.90
C LEU A 188 11.01 12.64 -12.62
N PHE A 189 12.06 11.84 -12.89
CA PHE A 189 13.42 12.11 -12.42
C PHE A 189 14.49 12.35 -13.50
N LYS A 190 14.21 12.11 -14.80
CA LYS A 190 15.17 12.24 -15.92
C LYS A 190 15.92 13.58 -16.03
N LYS A 191 15.41 14.65 -15.42
CA LYS A 191 16.08 15.98 -15.38
C LYS A 191 16.11 16.57 -13.97
N SER A 192 16.01 15.73 -12.94
CA SER A 192 16.00 16.19 -11.57
C SER A 192 17.41 16.44 -11.07
N GLY A 193 17.85 17.70 -11.07
CA GLY A 193 19.14 18.09 -10.47
C GLY A 193 19.23 17.82 -8.95
N ASN A 194 18.10 17.53 -8.31
CA ASN A 194 17.99 17.31 -6.86
C ASN A 194 17.81 15.83 -6.49
N LEU A 195 17.85 14.89 -7.45
CA LEU A 195 17.61 13.46 -7.19
C LEU A 195 18.51 12.92 -6.07
N ARG A 196 19.83 13.14 -6.19
CA ARG A 196 20.80 12.64 -5.22
C ARG A 196 20.59 13.20 -3.81
N ALA A 197 20.34 14.50 -3.71
CA ALA A 197 20.03 15.13 -2.43
C ALA A 197 18.74 14.57 -1.81
N ALA A 198 17.70 14.32 -2.61
CA ALA A 198 16.46 13.71 -2.13
C ALA A 198 16.67 12.26 -1.65
N VAL A 199 17.51 11.50 -2.35
CA VAL A 199 17.89 10.13 -1.97
C VAL A 199 18.66 10.12 -0.66
N ASP A 200 19.66 10.97 -0.51
CA ASP A 200 20.46 11.07 0.72
C ASP A 200 19.58 11.46 1.92
N ILE A 201 18.72 12.48 1.78
CA ILE A 201 17.78 12.90 2.83
C ILE A 201 16.82 11.76 3.21
N LEU A 202 16.33 10.99 2.23
CA LEU A 202 15.41 9.90 2.47
C LEU A 202 16.12 8.72 3.16
N SER A 203 17.33 8.38 2.74
CA SER A 203 18.19 7.36 3.37
C SER A 203 18.52 7.71 4.83
N ASP A 204 18.84 8.97 5.13
CA ASP A 204 19.10 9.42 6.50
C ASP A 204 17.86 9.24 7.40
N LYS A 205 16.66 9.48 6.85
CA LYS A 205 15.39 9.35 7.60
C LYS A 205 14.88 7.92 7.68
N PHE A 206 15.34 7.03 6.81
CA PHE A 206 14.83 5.66 6.70
C PHE A 206 14.86 4.91 8.03
N TYR A 207 16.00 4.92 8.72
CA TYR A 207 16.12 4.24 10.01
C TYR A 207 15.20 4.81 11.08
N LEU A 208 14.98 6.14 11.07
CA LEU A 208 14.05 6.80 11.98
C LEU A 208 12.63 6.33 11.73
N TYR A 209 12.19 6.27 10.47
CA TYR A 209 10.85 5.76 10.14
C TYR A 209 10.66 4.29 10.55
N CYS A 210 11.66 3.44 10.27
CA CYS A 210 11.63 2.03 10.68
C CYS A 210 11.57 1.89 12.20
N GLN A 211 12.34 2.69 12.93
CA GLN A 211 12.34 2.69 14.40
C GLN A 211 11.00 3.14 14.97
N GLU A 212 10.38 4.20 14.42
CA GLU A 212 9.06 4.64 14.85
C GLU A 212 7.98 3.58 14.57
N CYS A 213 8.05 2.88 13.44
CA CYS A 213 7.19 1.71 13.16
C CYS A 213 7.40 0.59 14.19
N GLU A 214 8.65 0.29 14.55
CA GLU A 214 8.98 -0.74 15.53
C GLU A 214 8.48 -0.38 16.94
N ASN A 215 8.60 0.88 17.33
CA ASN A 215 8.11 1.39 18.62
C ASN A 215 6.58 1.29 18.73
N ARG A 216 5.88 1.42 17.60
CA ARG A 216 4.40 1.37 17.51
C ARG A 216 3.85 -0.02 17.21
N ILE A 217 4.70 -1.05 17.06
CA ILE A 217 4.25 -2.34 16.53
C ILE A 217 3.23 -3.07 17.41
N ASP A 218 3.32 -2.90 18.73
CA ASP A 218 2.35 -3.48 19.65
C ASP A 218 0.98 -2.79 19.57
N GLU A 219 0.97 -1.45 19.45
CA GLU A 219 -0.25 -0.68 19.18
C GLU A 219 -0.89 -1.12 17.85
N ILE A 220 -0.09 -1.21 16.79
CA ILE A 220 -0.55 -1.58 15.45
C ILE A 220 -1.05 -3.02 15.42
N GLY A 221 -0.32 -3.96 16.02
CA GLY A 221 -0.72 -5.37 16.10
C GLY A 221 -2.05 -5.56 16.84
N ASN A 222 -2.34 -4.72 17.84
CA ASN A 222 -3.60 -4.75 18.58
C ASN A 222 -4.82 -4.24 17.78
N LEU A 223 -4.61 -3.59 16.64
CA LEU A 223 -5.69 -3.19 15.73
C LEU A 223 -6.24 -4.35 14.90
N LEU A 224 -5.51 -5.47 14.77
CA LEU A 224 -5.96 -6.63 14.00
C LEU A 224 -7.22 -7.25 14.63
N PRO A 225 -8.36 -7.32 13.94
CA PRO A 225 -9.59 -7.94 14.46
C PRO A 225 -9.39 -9.38 14.92
N GLU A 226 -10.04 -9.77 16.01
CA GLU A 226 -10.06 -11.19 16.46
C GLU A 226 -10.71 -12.10 15.42
N SER A 227 -11.71 -11.58 14.69
CA SER A 227 -12.42 -12.30 13.62
C SER A 227 -11.53 -12.73 12.45
N TRP A 228 -10.33 -12.15 12.32
CA TRP A 228 -9.36 -12.54 11.30
C TRP A 228 -8.56 -13.77 11.70
N LEU A 229 -8.64 -14.22 12.96
CA LEU A 229 -7.97 -15.41 13.50
C LEU A 229 -6.44 -15.39 13.27
N ILE A 230 -5.85 -14.19 13.23
CA ILE A 230 -4.41 -14.00 13.10
C ILE A 230 -3.75 -14.10 14.49
N ASN A 231 -2.71 -14.92 14.61
CA ASN A 231 -1.87 -14.94 15.80
C ASN A 231 -1.03 -13.65 15.87
N ARG A 232 -1.53 -12.65 16.60
CA ARG A 232 -0.92 -11.32 16.72
C ARG A 232 0.51 -11.39 17.25
N GLU A 233 0.78 -12.24 18.23
CA GLU A 233 2.12 -12.35 18.82
C GLU A 233 3.12 -12.94 17.84
N GLU A 234 2.73 -14.00 17.12
CA GLU A 234 3.59 -14.59 16.10
C GLU A 234 3.85 -13.61 14.95
N TYR A 235 2.82 -12.89 14.51
CA TYR A 235 2.92 -11.91 13.42
C TYR A 235 3.86 -10.74 13.80
N LYS A 236 3.73 -10.20 15.02
CA LYS A 236 4.66 -9.20 15.57
C LYS A 236 6.08 -9.74 15.68
N ARG A 237 6.24 -10.96 16.20
CA ARG A 237 7.55 -11.61 16.33
C ARG A 237 8.23 -11.74 14.97
N LYS A 238 7.50 -12.21 13.95
CA LYS A 238 7.99 -12.35 12.57
C LYS A 238 8.52 -11.02 12.04
N MET A 239 7.76 -9.93 12.18
CA MET A 239 8.21 -8.58 11.79
C MET A 239 9.47 -8.12 12.54
N ARG A 240 9.51 -8.27 13.87
CA ARG A 240 10.68 -7.91 14.70
C ARG A 240 11.94 -8.67 14.27
N SER A 241 11.82 -9.96 13.97
CA SER A 241 12.97 -10.78 13.52
C SER A 241 13.38 -10.56 12.07
N THR A 242 12.61 -9.82 11.27
CA THR A 242 12.86 -9.63 9.84
C THR A 242 13.03 -8.16 9.50
N ILE A 243 11.95 -7.44 9.21
CA ILE A 243 11.95 -6.10 8.65
C ILE A 243 12.57 -5.03 9.57
N PHE A 244 12.62 -5.29 10.87
CA PHE A 244 13.21 -4.39 11.86
C PHE A 244 14.68 -4.72 12.18
N SER A 245 15.20 -5.86 11.71
CA SER A 245 16.60 -6.23 11.91
C SER A 245 17.55 -5.25 11.23
N ASN A 246 18.72 -5.03 11.82
CA ASN A 246 19.71 -4.10 11.27
C ASN A 246 20.24 -4.56 9.92
N ASP A 247 20.42 -5.86 9.72
CA ASP A 247 20.87 -6.41 8.43
C ASP A 247 19.83 -6.19 7.34
N TRP A 248 18.55 -6.40 7.63
CA TRP A 248 17.49 -6.12 6.65
C TRP A 248 17.45 -4.64 6.26
N LYS A 249 17.45 -3.73 7.25
CA LYS A 249 17.44 -2.29 7.00
C LYS A 249 18.63 -1.85 6.14
N ARG A 250 19.85 -2.31 6.47
CA ARG A 250 21.05 -2.02 5.68
C ARG A 250 20.90 -2.52 4.24
N ASN A 251 20.46 -3.77 4.07
CA ASN A 251 20.26 -4.35 2.73
C ASN A 251 19.21 -3.58 1.90
N CYS A 252 18.13 -3.10 2.53
CA CYS A 252 17.11 -2.29 1.87
C CYS A 252 17.67 -0.95 1.40
N GLU A 253 18.45 -0.27 2.24
CA GLU A 253 19.08 1.00 1.90
C GLU A 253 20.08 0.83 0.73
N ASP A 254 20.93 -0.19 0.80
CA ASP A 254 21.90 -0.52 -0.25
C ASP A 254 21.20 -0.85 -1.58
N ASN A 255 20.13 -1.66 -1.52
CA ASN A 255 19.32 -2.01 -2.69
C ASN A 255 18.65 -0.77 -3.30
N PHE A 256 18.05 0.07 -2.47
CA PHE A 256 17.43 1.32 -2.90
C PHE A 256 18.42 2.23 -3.64
N LYS A 257 19.59 2.50 -3.05
CA LYS A 257 20.64 3.32 -3.69
C LYS A 257 21.13 2.67 -4.99
N THR A 258 21.29 1.35 -5.01
CA THR A 258 21.71 0.61 -6.21
C THR A 258 20.71 0.78 -7.36
N LEU A 259 19.42 0.58 -7.10
CA LEU A 259 18.37 0.73 -8.11
C LEU A 259 18.28 2.17 -8.63
N ILE A 260 18.38 3.17 -7.74
CA ILE A 260 18.41 4.58 -8.16
C ILE A 260 19.60 4.86 -9.08
N ASN A 261 20.80 4.42 -8.70
CA ASN A 261 22.02 4.63 -9.48
C ASN A 261 21.94 3.98 -10.87
N ILE A 262 21.36 2.78 -10.98
CA ILE A 262 21.25 2.06 -12.25
C ILE A 262 20.21 2.70 -13.18
N PHE A 263 19.05 3.10 -12.64
CA PHE A 263 17.89 3.45 -13.46
C PHE A 263 17.62 4.94 -13.61
N LEU A 264 17.99 5.76 -12.61
CA LEU A 264 17.62 7.18 -12.55
C LEU A 264 18.83 8.14 -12.56
N GLU A 265 20.00 7.74 -12.06
CA GLU A 265 21.25 8.50 -12.22
C GLU A 265 22.00 8.06 -13.49
N LYS A 266 21.63 8.64 -14.65
CA LYS A 266 22.33 8.44 -15.92
C LYS A 266 23.11 9.68 -16.34
#